data_AF-A0A925ZT70-F1
#
_entry.id   AF-A0A925ZT70-F1
#
_cell.length_a   1.000
_cell.length_b   1.000
_cell.length_c   1.000
_cell.angle_alpha   90.00
_cell.angle_beta   90.00
_cell.angle_gamma   90.00
#
_symmetry.space_group_name_H-M   'P 1'
#
loop_
_entity.id
_entity.type
_entity.pdbx_description
1 polymer ?
#
loop_
_entity_poly.entity_id
_entity_poly.type
_entity_poly.pdbx_seq_one_letter_code
_entity_poly.pdbx_strand_id
1 'polypeptide(L)'
;MQKKIDWRTAAIIVGVALLGAAWAYFQYRTTFGPAGEPLRGEQQLRPLVWTIFATPLATFIGWTIARRREVWLAAGVCFCIYFFSPFVGARIESLVLDATDAAQIGHVVYFQAVIVLNLLAAVAVAAWRALREAGASDRPLIAADAAADAR
;
A
#
# COMPACT_ATOMS: atom_id res chain seq x y z
N MET A 1 -16.51 22.89 -17.01
CA MET A 1 -16.35 21.42 -17.03
C MET A 1 -15.99 20.94 -15.62
N GLN A 2 -16.89 20.24 -14.94
CA GLN A 2 -16.59 19.66 -13.62
C GLN A 2 -15.80 18.37 -13.82
N LYS A 3 -14.53 18.39 -13.43
CA LYS A 3 -13.70 17.19 -13.25
C LYS A 3 -14.43 16.22 -12.32
N LYS A 4 -14.96 15.10 -12.86
CA LYS A 4 -15.56 14.06 -12.02
C LYS A 4 -14.43 13.28 -11.35
N ILE A 5 -14.16 13.60 -10.09
CA ILE A 5 -13.22 12.86 -9.26
C ILE A 5 -13.85 11.49 -8.95
N ASP A 6 -13.14 10.38 -9.23
CA ASP A 6 -13.60 9.03 -8.89
C ASP A 6 -13.34 8.70 -7.41
N TRP A 7 -14.12 9.35 -6.54
CA TRP A 7 -14.07 9.15 -5.10
C TRP A 7 -14.48 7.73 -4.68
N ARG A 8 -15.29 7.04 -5.49
CA ARG A 8 -15.75 5.68 -5.19
C ARG A 8 -14.59 4.70 -5.25
N THR A 9 -13.78 4.75 -6.31
CA THR A 9 -12.59 3.91 -6.44
C THR A 9 -11.60 4.20 -5.31
N ALA A 10 -11.36 5.48 -4.99
CA ALA A 10 -10.47 5.85 -3.90
C ALA A 10 -10.95 5.33 -2.55
N ALA A 11 -12.25 5.49 -2.24
CA ALA A 11 -12.83 5.02 -0.98
C ALA A 11 -12.71 3.49 -0.83
N ILE A 12 -12.90 2.72 -1.91
CA ILE A 12 -12.73 1.27 -1.88
C ILE A 12 -11.27 0.89 -1.62
N ILE A 13 -10.32 1.49 -2.34
CA ILE A 13 -8.89 1.19 -2.16
C ILE A 13 -8.44 1.54 -0.74
N VAL A 14 -8.77 2.74 -0.26
CA VAL A 14 -8.40 3.19 1.10
C VAL A 14 -9.09 2.34 2.16
N GLY A 15 -10.39 2.05 2.01
CA GLY A 15 -11.14 1.25 2.97
C GLY A 15 -10.58 -0.16 3.12
N VAL A 16 -10.27 -0.82 2.01
CA VAL A 16 -9.67 -2.17 2.04
C VAL A 16 -8.22 -2.10 2.55
N ALA A 17 -7.44 -1.09 2.17
CA ALA A 17 -6.09 -0.90 2.70
C ALA A 17 -6.06 -0.69 4.22
N LEU A 18 -7.03 0.06 4.78
CA LEU A 18 -7.19 0.23 6.23
C LEU A 18 -7.48 -1.10 6.93
N LEU A 19 -8.32 -1.96 6.35
CA LEU A 19 -8.54 -3.31 6.87
C LEU A 19 -7.24 -4.14 6.84
N GLY A 20 -6.46 -4.04 5.76
CA GLY A 20 -5.15 -4.67 5.66
C GLY A 20 -4.15 -4.16 6.71
N ALA A 21 -4.14 -2.85 6.97
CA ALA A 21 -3.30 -2.22 7.97
C ALA A 21 -3.72 -2.59 9.41
N ALA A 22 -5.02 -2.64 9.68
CA ALA A 22 -5.55 -3.11 10.95
C ALA A 22 -5.17 -4.58 11.21
N TRP A 23 -5.26 -5.43 10.18
CA TRP A 23 -4.82 -6.82 10.25
C TRP A 23 -3.31 -6.95 10.46
N ALA A 24 -2.50 -6.16 9.73
CA ALA A 24 -1.05 -6.10 9.93
C ALA A 24 -0.70 -5.70 11.36
N TYR A 25 -1.37 -4.67 11.90
CA TYR A 25 -1.17 -4.21 13.26
C TYR A 25 -1.60 -5.26 14.30
N PHE A 26 -2.72 -5.95 14.06
CA PHE A 26 -3.15 -7.07 14.91
C PHE A 26 -2.10 -8.18 14.96
N GLN A 27 -1.58 -8.61 13.80
CA GLN A 27 -0.53 -9.65 13.71
C GLN A 27 0.78 -9.21 14.35
N TYR A 28 1.15 -7.95 14.19
CA TYR A 28 2.29 -7.35 14.88
C TYR A 28 2.10 -7.42 16.40
N ARG A 29 0.93 -7.02 16.92
CA ARG A 29 0.64 -7.02 18.37
C ARG A 29 0.58 -8.42 18.98
N THR A 30 0.15 -9.43 18.23
CA THR A 30 0.14 -10.83 18.70
C THR A 30 1.53 -11.50 18.63
N THR A 31 2.51 -10.85 18.02
CA THR A 31 3.89 -11.34 17.93
C THR A 31 4.72 -11.08 19.20
N PHE A 32 4.23 -10.20 20.09
CA PHE A 32 4.82 -9.93 21.40
C PHE A 32 4.00 -10.67 22.48
N GLY A 33 4.70 -11.37 23.39
CA GLY A 33 4.05 -12.11 24.47
C GLY A 33 3.37 -11.19 25.50
N PRO A 34 2.65 -11.76 26.49
CA PRO A 34 1.94 -11.01 27.53
C PRO A 34 2.82 -10.02 28.33
N ALA A 35 4.14 -10.26 28.37
CA ALA A 35 5.12 -9.44 29.06
C ALA A 35 5.93 -8.50 28.13
N GLY A 36 5.58 -8.41 26.84
CA GLY A 36 6.33 -7.63 25.85
C GLY A 36 7.57 -8.34 25.28
N GLU A 37 7.86 -9.56 25.72
CA GLU A 37 8.97 -10.37 25.22
C GLU A 37 8.69 -10.89 23.79
N PRO A 38 9.68 -10.84 22.87
CA PRO A 38 9.53 -11.39 21.53
C PRO A 38 9.41 -12.92 21.57
N LEU A 39 8.33 -13.47 21.00
CA LEU A 39 8.11 -14.91 20.80
C LEU A 39 9.20 -15.57 19.94
N ARG A 40 10.30 -16.09 20.50
CA ARG A 40 11.43 -16.63 19.72
C ARG A 40 11.07 -17.87 18.88
N GLY A 41 11.46 -17.90 17.60
CA GLY A 41 11.45 -19.10 16.74
C GLY A 41 10.63 -18.95 15.45
N GLU A 42 10.44 -20.06 14.71
CA GLU A 42 9.71 -20.10 13.43
C GLU A 42 8.25 -19.63 13.55
N GLN A 43 7.65 -19.77 14.73
CA GLN A 43 6.29 -19.31 15.03
C GLN A 43 6.13 -17.79 14.93
N GLN A 44 7.24 -17.04 15.04
CA GLN A 44 7.27 -15.58 14.94
C GLN A 44 7.31 -15.08 13.48
N LEU A 45 7.96 -15.84 12.60
CA LEU A 45 8.17 -15.43 11.21
C LEU A 45 6.84 -15.28 10.47
N ARG A 46 5.91 -16.22 10.69
CA ARG A 46 4.61 -16.23 9.99
C ARG A 46 3.76 -14.97 10.26
N PRO A 47 3.51 -14.53 11.51
CA PRO A 47 2.76 -13.30 11.76
C PRO A 47 3.52 -12.03 11.32
N LEU A 48 4.86 -12.02 11.39
CA LEU A 48 5.65 -10.88 10.89
C LEU A 48 5.57 -10.72 9.38
N VAL A 49 5.56 -11.82 8.61
CA VAL A 49 5.31 -11.78 7.17
C VAL A 49 3.95 -11.14 6.88
N TRP A 50 2.90 -11.50 7.63
CA TRP A 50 1.59 -10.88 7.49
C TRP A 50 1.59 -9.39 7.83
N THR A 51 2.42 -8.96 8.78
CA THR A 51 2.56 -7.54 9.14
C THR A 51 3.02 -6.69 7.94
N ILE A 52 3.97 -7.21 7.16
CA ILE A 52 4.51 -6.51 5.98
C ILE A 52 3.57 -6.68 4.78
N PHE A 53 3.03 -7.88 4.59
CA PHE A 53 2.32 -8.27 3.36
C PHE A 53 0.84 -7.90 3.33
N ALA A 54 0.15 -7.82 4.48
CA ALA A 54 -1.30 -7.67 4.50
C ALA A 54 -1.78 -6.35 3.86
N THR A 55 -1.08 -5.23 4.10
CA THR A 55 -1.52 -3.92 3.58
C THR A 55 -1.36 -3.82 2.05
N PRO A 56 -0.21 -4.18 1.44
CA PRO A 56 -0.08 -4.25 -0.01
C PRO A 56 -1.07 -5.24 -0.66
N LEU A 57 -1.28 -6.41 -0.05
CA LEU A 57 -2.26 -7.39 -0.54
C LEU A 57 -3.67 -6.83 -0.51
N ALA A 58 -4.08 -6.21 0.59
CA ALA A 58 -5.40 -5.61 0.73
C ALA A 58 -5.59 -4.46 -0.26
N THR A 59 -4.57 -3.63 -0.46
CA THR A 59 -4.57 -2.57 -1.47
C THR A 59 -4.75 -3.14 -2.88
N PHE A 60 -4.04 -4.23 -3.21
CA PHE A 60 -4.19 -4.93 -4.48
C PHE A 60 -5.61 -5.49 -4.68
N ILE A 61 -6.19 -6.12 -3.65
CA ILE A 61 -7.57 -6.64 -3.68
C ILE A 61 -8.56 -5.50 -3.88
N GLY A 62 -8.44 -4.42 -3.10
CA GLY A 62 -9.31 -3.24 -3.20
C GLY A 62 -9.27 -2.61 -4.59
N TRP A 63 -8.08 -2.47 -5.16
CA TRP A 63 -7.90 -1.98 -6.52
C TRP A 63 -8.51 -2.94 -7.54
N THR A 64 -8.26 -4.24 -7.42
CA THR A 64 -8.79 -5.26 -8.34
C THR A 64 -10.32 -5.30 -8.33
N ILE A 65 -10.94 -5.16 -7.15
CA ILE A 65 -12.40 -5.08 -7.00
C ILE A 65 -12.94 -3.81 -7.67
N ALA A 66 -12.30 -2.66 -7.44
CA ALA A 66 -12.73 -1.40 -8.04
C ALA A 66 -12.56 -1.42 -9.57
N ARG A 67 -11.45 -1.98 -10.09
CA ARG A 67 -11.08 -1.93 -11.51
C ARG A 67 -10.28 -3.16 -11.96
N ARG A 68 -11.00 -4.21 -12.34
CA ARG A 68 -10.43 -5.46 -12.88
C ARG A 68 -9.56 -5.30 -14.15
N ARG A 69 -9.73 -4.21 -14.91
CA ARG A 69 -8.93 -3.95 -16.12
C ARG A 69 -7.49 -3.53 -15.83
N GLU A 70 -7.20 -3.06 -14.61
CA GLU A 70 -5.90 -2.51 -14.23
C GLU A 70 -5.08 -3.45 -13.35
N VAL A 71 -5.41 -4.74 -13.30
CA VAL A 71 -4.82 -5.71 -12.36
C VAL A 71 -3.29 -5.77 -12.45
N TRP A 72 -2.73 -5.72 -13.66
CA TRP A 72 -1.27 -5.76 -13.84
C TRP A 72 -0.57 -4.50 -13.30
N LEU A 73 -1.19 -3.33 -13.47
CA LEU A 73 -0.70 -2.09 -12.89
C LEU A 73 -0.79 -2.15 -11.36
N ALA A 74 -1.92 -2.60 -10.83
CA ALA A 74 -2.13 -2.77 -9.41
C ALA A 74 -1.09 -3.73 -8.81
N ALA A 75 -0.83 -4.87 -9.47
CA ALA A 75 0.17 -5.85 -9.06
C ALA A 75 1.58 -5.23 -9.04
N GLY A 76 1.98 -4.53 -10.12
CA GLY A 76 3.29 -3.89 -10.19
C GLY A 76 3.49 -2.83 -9.11
N VAL A 77 2.49 -1.97 -8.89
CA VAL A 77 2.56 -0.93 -7.85
C VAL A 77 2.59 -1.54 -6.44
N CYS A 78 1.70 -2.50 -6.15
CA CYS A 78 1.67 -3.14 -4.83
C CYS A 78 2.94 -3.97 -4.57
N PHE A 79 3.50 -4.60 -5.60
CA PHE A 79 4.81 -5.27 -5.52
C PHE A 79 5.92 -4.28 -5.15
N CYS A 80 5.99 -3.11 -5.81
CA CYS A 80 6.97 -2.09 -5.47
C CYS A 80 6.81 -1.61 -4.03
N ILE A 81 5.57 -1.34 -3.58
CA ILE A 81 5.30 -0.91 -2.21
C ILE A 81 5.77 -1.99 -1.20
N TYR A 82 5.41 -3.25 -1.44
CA TYR A 82 5.82 -4.38 -0.62
C TYR A 82 7.33 -4.59 -0.60
N PHE A 83 8.00 -4.47 -1.75
CA PHE A 83 9.43 -4.74 -1.87
C PHE A 83 10.27 -3.61 -1.26
N PHE A 84 9.90 -2.35 -1.48
CA PHE A 84 10.69 -1.22 -1.01
C PHE A 84 10.42 -0.82 0.44
N SER A 85 9.22 -1.10 1.00
CA SER A 85 8.90 -0.69 2.37
C SER A 85 9.82 -1.28 3.44
N PRO A 86 10.29 -2.55 3.38
CA PRO A 86 11.32 -3.07 4.28
C PRO A 86 12.61 -2.24 4.26
N PHE A 87 13.13 -1.88 3.07
CA PHE A 87 14.38 -1.12 2.97
C PHE A 87 14.25 0.28 3.58
N VAL A 88 13.12 0.94 3.33
CA VAL A 88 12.84 2.25 3.90
C VAL A 88 12.62 2.15 5.41
N GLY A 89 11.90 1.14 5.88
CA GLY A 89 11.72 0.86 7.32
C GLY A 89 13.05 0.61 8.04
N ALA A 90 13.93 -0.20 7.46
CA ALA A 90 15.26 -0.47 8.01
C ALA A 90 16.12 0.80 8.02
N ARG A 91 15.99 1.64 7.00
CA ARG A 91 16.69 2.92 6.97
C ARG A 91 16.18 3.87 8.05
N ILE A 92 14.87 3.97 8.25
CA ILE A 92 14.28 4.80 9.31
C ILE A 92 14.76 4.32 10.69
N GLU A 93 14.74 3.02 10.94
CA GLU A 93 15.22 2.45 12.20
C GLU A 93 16.70 2.78 12.44
N SER A 94 17.55 2.64 11.42
CA SER A 94 18.99 2.97 11.52
C SER A 94 19.29 4.46 11.77
N LEU A 95 18.32 5.35 11.57
CA LEU A 95 18.46 6.78 11.85
C LEU A 95 18.05 7.15 13.27
N VAL A 96 17.26 6.29 13.94
CA VAL A 96 16.69 6.57 15.27
C VAL A 96 17.38 5.73 16.34
N LEU A 97 17.80 4.51 16.00
CA LEU A 97 18.35 3.54 16.93
C LEU A 97 19.65 2.94 16.39
N ASP A 98 20.58 2.67 17.30
CA ASP A 98 21.73 1.82 17.00
C ASP A 98 21.28 0.36 16.84
N ALA A 99 22.07 -0.42 16.12
CA ALA A 99 21.72 -1.81 15.79
C ALA A 99 21.49 -2.69 17.02
N THR A 100 22.21 -2.43 18.12
CA THR A 100 22.08 -3.16 19.38
C THR A 100 20.74 -2.87 20.05
N ASP A 101 20.33 -1.61 20.10
CA ASP A 101 19.08 -1.19 20.73
C ASP A 101 17.88 -1.65 19.89
N ALA A 102 17.97 -1.56 18.56
CA ALA A 102 16.95 -2.05 17.64
C ALA A 102 16.69 -3.57 17.82
N ALA A 103 17.75 -4.35 18.01
CA ALA A 103 17.64 -5.79 18.26
C ALA A 103 17.04 -6.09 19.65
N GLN A 104 17.38 -5.31 20.68
CA GLN A 104 16.85 -5.48 22.04
C GLN A 104 15.34 -5.23 22.11
N ILE A 105 14.83 -4.25 21.36
CA ILE A 105 13.39 -3.98 21.30
C ILE A 105 12.66 -4.79 20.22
N GLY A 106 13.34 -5.68 19.49
CA GLY A 106 12.74 -6.54 18.48
C GLY A 106 12.25 -5.80 17.22
N HIS A 107 13.00 -4.81 16.75
CA HIS A 107 12.72 -4.07 15.51
C HIS A 107 11.34 -3.40 15.47
N VAL A 108 10.86 -2.93 16.63
CA VAL A 108 9.54 -2.28 16.78
C VAL A 108 9.39 -1.10 15.84
N VAL A 109 10.42 -0.24 15.75
CA VAL A 109 10.39 0.96 14.91
C VAL A 109 10.33 0.58 13.43
N TYR A 110 11.10 -0.42 13.01
CA TYR A 110 11.04 -0.98 11.67
C TYR A 110 9.61 -1.42 11.28
N PHE A 111 8.98 -2.30 12.08
CA PHE A 111 7.66 -2.84 11.70
C PHE A 111 6.56 -1.76 11.69
N GLN A 112 6.59 -0.84 12.66
CA GLN A 112 5.66 0.29 12.67
C GLN A 112 5.85 1.20 11.46
N ALA A 113 7.11 1.51 11.10
CA ALA A 113 7.42 2.30 9.93
C ALA A 113 6.90 1.63 8.64
N VAL A 114 7.08 0.32 8.49
CA VAL A 114 6.59 -0.43 7.32
C VAL A 114 5.05 -0.36 7.22
N ILE A 115 4.31 -0.55 8.31
CA ILE A 115 2.84 -0.45 8.31
C ILE A 115 2.40 0.95 7.86
N VAL A 116 2.99 1.99 8.44
CA VAL A 116 2.67 3.39 8.12
C VAL A 116 3.01 3.70 6.66
N LEU A 117 4.19 3.30 6.18
CA LEU A 117 4.60 3.51 4.80
C LEU A 117 3.67 2.82 3.80
N ASN A 118 3.29 1.58 4.06
CA ASN A 118 2.35 0.85 3.20
C ASN A 118 0.98 1.55 3.15
N LEU A 119 0.49 2.05 4.29
CA LEU A 119 -0.79 2.76 4.35
C LEU A 119 -0.72 4.11 3.62
N LEU A 120 0.35 4.89 3.83
CA LEU A 120 0.57 6.15 3.12
C LEU A 120 0.70 5.94 1.61
N ALA A 121 1.40 4.89 1.19
CA ALA A 121 1.51 4.52 -0.22
C ALA A 121 0.15 4.14 -0.81
N ALA A 122 -0.68 3.38 -0.10
CA ALA A 122 -2.04 3.05 -0.52
C ALA A 122 -2.92 4.29 -0.68
N VAL A 123 -2.83 5.25 0.26
CA VAL A 123 -3.53 6.55 0.17
C VAL A 123 -3.03 7.36 -1.01
N ALA A 124 -1.71 7.45 -1.21
CA ALA A 124 -1.10 8.17 -2.34
C ALA A 124 -1.55 7.58 -3.69
N VAL A 125 -1.59 6.26 -3.80
CA VAL A 125 -2.08 5.54 -4.99
C VAL A 125 -3.57 5.82 -5.22
N ALA A 126 -4.40 5.74 -4.17
CA ALA A 126 -5.83 6.02 -4.27
C ALA A 126 -6.09 7.47 -4.71
N ALA A 127 -5.35 8.43 -4.13
CA ALA A 127 -5.43 9.84 -4.51
C ALA A 127 -4.97 10.08 -5.95
N TRP A 128 -3.81 9.54 -6.33
CA TRP A 128 -3.30 9.62 -7.70
C TRP A 128 -4.30 9.08 -8.72
N ARG A 129 -4.96 7.96 -8.39
CA ARG A 129 -6.01 7.37 -9.24
C ARG A 129 -7.24 8.25 -9.35
N ALA A 130 -7.75 8.75 -8.23
CA ALA A 130 -8.91 9.65 -8.23
C ALA A 130 -8.66 10.92 -9.07
N LEU A 131 -7.41 11.40 -9.09
CA LEU A 131 -7.01 12.60 -9.83
C LEU A 131 -6.77 12.36 -11.33
N ARG A 132 -6.26 11.20 -11.75
CA ARG A 132 -5.95 10.94 -13.18
C ARG A 132 -7.17 10.72 -14.05
N GLU A 133 -8.27 10.19 -13.52
CA GLU A 133 -9.51 10.07 -14.29
C GLU A 133 -10.15 11.42 -14.62
N ALA A 134 -9.87 12.43 -13.80
CA ALA A 134 -10.26 13.79 -14.08
C ALA A 134 -9.62 14.36 -15.37
N GLY A 135 -8.63 13.68 -15.97
CA GLY A 135 -7.93 14.13 -17.19
C GLY A 135 -8.12 13.29 -18.45
N ALA A 136 -8.68 12.07 -18.37
CA ALA A 136 -8.75 11.16 -19.53
C ALA A 136 -9.97 11.41 -20.45
N SER A 137 -10.96 12.20 -19.99
CA SER A 137 -12.16 12.55 -20.77
C SER A 137 -11.94 13.70 -21.76
N ASP A 138 -10.75 14.32 -21.77
CA ASP A 138 -10.43 15.53 -22.55
C ASP A 138 -9.59 15.24 -23.80
N ARG A 139 -9.66 14.03 -24.36
CA ARG A 139 -9.16 13.77 -25.73
C ARG A 139 -10.36 13.94 -26.67
N PRO A 140 -10.61 15.15 -27.21
CA PRO A 140 -11.76 15.36 -28.06
C PRO A 140 -11.61 14.51 -29.33
N LEU A 141 -12.74 14.04 -29.82
CA LEU A 141 -12.95 13.38 -31.12
C LEU A 141 -12.41 14.15 -32.35
N ILE A 142 -11.65 15.23 -32.17
CA ILE A 142 -11.06 16.05 -33.23
C ILE A 142 -10.04 15.26 -34.08
N ALA A 143 -9.45 14.19 -33.54
CA ALA A 143 -8.59 13.30 -34.33
C ALA A 143 -9.40 12.33 -35.25
N ALA A 144 -10.70 12.14 -35.00
CA ALA A 144 -11.55 11.28 -35.82
C ALA A 144 -12.18 12.05 -36.98
N ASP A 145 -12.58 13.31 -36.76
CA ASP A 145 -13.18 14.15 -37.82
C ASP A 145 -12.14 14.63 -38.84
N ALA A 146 -10.90 14.91 -38.43
CA ALA A 146 -9.83 15.32 -39.36
C ALA A 146 -9.42 14.21 -40.36
N ALA A 147 -9.76 12.95 -40.09
CA ALA A 147 -9.51 11.82 -41.00
C ALA A 147 -10.71 11.51 -41.91
N ALA A 148 -11.90 12.04 -41.60
CA ALA A 148 -13.12 11.84 -42.39
C ALA A 148 -13.23 12.88 -43.52
N ASP A 149 -12.76 14.11 -43.31
CA ASP A 149 -12.77 15.19 -44.31
C ASP A 149 -11.62 15.12 -45.34
N ALA A 150 -10.74 14.11 -45.24
CA ALA A 150 -9.60 13.91 -46.14
C ALA A 150 -9.83 12.81 -47.20
N ARG A 151 -11.08 12.36 -47.41
CA ARG A 151 -11.49 11.37 -48.42
C ARG A 151 -12.59 11.90 -49.31
#